data_AF-A0A538FMJ1-F1
#
_entry.id   AF-A0A538FMJ1-F1
#
_cell.length_a   1.000
_cell.length_b   1.000
_cell.length_c   1.000
_cell.angle_alpha   90.00
_cell.angle_beta   90.00
_cell.angle_gamma   90.00
#
_symmetry.space_group_name_H-M   'P 1'
#
loop_
_entity.id
_entity.type
_entity.pdbx_description
1 polymer ?
#
loop_
_entity_poly.entity_id
_entity_poly.type
_entity_poly.pdbx_seq_one_letter_code
_entity_poly.pdbx_strand_id
1 'polypeptide(L)'
;MSAQTDLQAPASMREAVPFRVRTADGETVELSYSSPRSAASHDEREVLETLPWFEPGKPLRNYMLHETDFYDEVEQIWGRPWGAEGIGRLREVLVSRPTENEVRPEYAEEWQYYYSSASGNADLGRLQAQFDEYYAALESNGVRVNYIEPPVPAIGAYGWIKNLVTLAGGGLVVHGGAVLHRYGLGSWQRGREVIWEKVLAALQVPIYLTIHGKGICEPGAGRWLDEKTFVFNESVVANEEGLRQLEFVLANLGIELVVCHSPGWYDSTGHGNIGTSHMDMVMMTVDKGKVLLAPHLVNYGFVRELLKRGYEIIEVPVEEYWDLALNGVTLSPGKVIMNAGSPTVVRELERHDVEVIQVDFSESQRFAIAGLHCATLELVRDQPD
;
A
#
# COMPACT_ATOMS: atom_id res chain seq x y z
N MET A 1 -27.49 27.07 -17.79
CA MET A 1 -27.46 26.38 -19.09
C MET A 1 -26.09 25.74 -19.23
N SER A 2 -26.10 24.43 -19.49
CA SER A 2 -24.98 23.50 -19.77
C SER A 2 -23.78 23.48 -18.82
N ALA A 3 -23.89 22.61 -17.81
CA ALA A 3 -22.76 21.84 -17.31
C ALA A 3 -22.25 20.95 -18.46
N GLN A 4 -20.98 21.09 -18.84
CA GLN A 4 -20.29 20.09 -19.64
C GLN A 4 -19.92 18.95 -18.70
N THR A 5 -20.69 17.88 -18.80
CA THR A 5 -20.30 16.54 -18.39
C THR A 5 -19.05 16.16 -19.19
N ASP A 6 -17.90 16.06 -18.51
CA ASP A 6 -16.77 15.29 -19.02
C ASP A 6 -17.24 13.83 -19.10
N LEU A 7 -17.60 13.47 -20.33
CA LEU A 7 -17.74 12.08 -20.74
C LEU A 7 -16.35 11.46 -20.59
N GLN A 8 -16.15 10.67 -19.53
CA GLN A 8 -15.14 9.64 -19.51
C GLN A 8 -15.20 8.92 -20.86
N ALA A 9 -14.13 9.02 -21.65
CA ALA A 9 -13.99 8.20 -22.84
C ALA A 9 -14.23 6.73 -22.42
N PRO A 10 -15.00 5.95 -23.17
CA PRO A 10 -15.19 4.55 -22.83
C PRO A 10 -13.79 3.93 -22.77
N ALA A 11 -13.41 3.40 -21.61
CA ALA A 11 -12.20 2.62 -21.47
C ALA A 11 -12.14 1.67 -22.66
N SER A 12 -11.14 1.81 -23.53
CA SER A 12 -11.00 0.93 -24.69
C SER A 12 -11.07 -0.49 -24.15
N MET A 13 -12.08 -1.26 -24.53
CA MET A 13 -12.32 -2.57 -23.93
C MET A 13 -11.11 -3.46 -24.26
N ARG A 14 -10.19 -3.57 -23.30
CA ARG A 14 -9.03 -4.46 -23.40
C ARG A 14 -9.53 -5.89 -23.47
N GLU A 15 -8.88 -6.69 -24.29
CA GLU A 15 -9.24 -8.10 -24.48
C GLU A 15 -8.37 -8.99 -23.60
N ALA A 16 -8.99 -9.85 -22.77
CA ALA A 16 -8.27 -10.87 -22.03
C ALA A 16 -7.90 -12.03 -22.96
N VAL A 17 -6.62 -12.15 -23.29
CA VAL A 17 -6.06 -13.18 -24.17
C VAL A 17 -5.45 -14.29 -23.31
N PRO A 18 -5.99 -15.54 -23.35
CA PRO A 18 -5.45 -16.64 -22.57
C PRO A 18 -4.12 -17.14 -23.17
N PHE A 19 -3.18 -17.50 -22.30
CA PHE A 19 -1.95 -18.18 -22.67
C PHE A 19 -1.52 -19.12 -21.54
N ARG A 20 -0.48 -19.92 -21.77
CA ARG A 20 -0.02 -20.90 -20.79
C ARG A 20 1.49 -20.99 -20.72
N VAL A 21 1.99 -21.29 -19.53
CA VAL A 21 3.39 -21.64 -19.28
C VAL A 21 3.46 -23.13 -18.99
N ARG A 22 4.31 -23.85 -19.74
CA ARG A 22 4.70 -25.20 -19.37
C ARG A 22 5.97 -25.13 -18.53
N THR A 23 5.89 -25.56 -17.28
CA THR A 23 7.04 -25.55 -16.37
C THR A 23 8.06 -26.63 -16.77
N ALA A 24 9.30 -26.49 -16.33
CA ALA A 24 10.34 -27.50 -16.56
C ALA A 24 9.98 -28.87 -15.97
N ASP A 25 9.19 -28.87 -14.89
CA ASP A 25 8.68 -30.08 -14.22
C ASP A 25 7.44 -30.68 -14.91
N GLY A 26 6.96 -30.06 -16.00
CA GLY A 26 5.87 -30.56 -16.82
C GLY A 26 4.47 -30.11 -16.42
N GLU A 27 4.35 -29.27 -15.39
CA GLU A 27 3.08 -28.63 -15.04
C GLU A 27 2.69 -27.57 -16.07
N THR A 28 1.40 -27.30 -16.19
CA THR A 28 0.87 -26.22 -17.03
C THR A 28 0.19 -25.19 -16.15
N VAL A 29 0.61 -23.94 -16.28
CA VAL A 29 0.02 -22.78 -15.59
C VAL A 29 -0.74 -21.97 -16.63
N GLU A 30 -2.05 -21.85 -16.45
CA GLU A 30 -2.92 -21.02 -17.29
C GLU A 30 -2.83 -19.56 -16.80
N LEU A 31 -2.73 -18.64 -17.76
CA LEU A 31 -2.55 -17.20 -17.54
C LEU A 31 -3.41 -16.42 -18.53
N SER A 32 -3.57 -15.12 -18.28
CA SER A 32 -4.21 -14.19 -19.20
C SER A 32 -3.36 -12.94 -19.38
N TYR A 33 -3.37 -12.41 -20.60
CA TYR A 33 -2.76 -11.13 -20.96
C TYR A 33 -3.88 -10.16 -21.36
N SER A 34 -3.86 -8.95 -20.83
CA SER A 34 -4.83 -7.90 -21.19
C SER A 34 -4.31 -7.12 -22.39
N SER A 35 -4.78 -7.47 -23.58
CA SER A 35 -4.42 -6.81 -24.84
C SER A 35 -5.08 -5.43 -24.94
N PRO A 36 -4.37 -4.37 -25.36
CA PRO A 36 -4.95 -3.04 -25.56
C PRO A 36 -5.97 -2.97 -26.69
N ARG A 37 -5.99 -3.98 -27.58
CA ARG A 37 -6.87 -4.03 -28.76
C ARG A 37 -7.46 -5.43 -28.91
N SER A 38 -8.69 -5.50 -29.39
CA SER A 38 -9.32 -6.79 -29.72
C SER A 38 -8.75 -7.36 -31.02
N ALA A 39 -8.38 -8.63 -31.01
CA ALA A 39 -7.91 -9.35 -32.20
C ALA A 39 -8.96 -9.38 -33.32
N ALA A 40 -10.24 -9.42 -32.98
CA ALA A 40 -11.34 -9.49 -33.96
C ALA A 40 -11.49 -8.21 -34.78
N SER A 41 -11.09 -7.06 -34.21
CA SER A 41 -11.23 -5.74 -34.84
C SER A 41 -9.90 -5.05 -35.10
N HIS A 42 -8.76 -5.74 -34.94
CA HIS A 42 -7.43 -5.14 -35.06
C HIS A 42 -7.06 -4.93 -36.53
N ASP A 43 -6.84 -3.68 -36.92
CA ASP A 43 -6.23 -3.31 -38.20
C ASP A 43 -4.76 -2.90 -37.97
N GLU A 44 -3.85 -3.82 -38.28
CA GLU A 44 -2.42 -3.57 -38.14
C GLU A 44 -1.95 -2.40 -39.01
N ARG A 45 -2.55 -2.20 -40.18
CA ARG A 45 -2.09 -1.16 -41.10
C ARG A 45 -2.46 0.22 -40.59
N GLU A 46 -3.68 0.37 -40.09
CA GLU A 46 -4.14 1.60 -39.44
C GLU A 46 -3.22 1.97 -38.28
N VAL A 47 -2.86 0.98 -37.45
CA VAL A 47 -1.94 1.18 -36.33
C VAL A 47 -0.58 1.65 -36.81
N LEU A 48 0.03 0.95 -37.77
CA LEU A 48 1.36 1.31 -38.27
C LEU A 48 1.38 2.75 -38.82
N GLU A 49 0.28 3.19 -39.45
CA GLU A 49 0.15 4.55 -39.98
C GLU A 49 0.04 5.64 -38.89
N THR A 50 -0.27 5.29 -37.64
CA THR A 50 -0.22 6.23 -36.50
C THR A 50 1.14 6.29 -35.80
N LEU A 51 2.03 5.32 -36.04
CA LEU A 51 3.31 5.24 -35.33
C LEU A 51 4.36 6.20 -35.92
N PRO A 52 4.91 7.14 -35.15
CA PRO A 52 5.86 8.14 -35.68
C PRO A 52 7.21 7.52 -36.11
N TRP A 53 7.52 6.33 -35.59
CA TRP A 53 8.73 5.56 -35.90
C TRP A 53 8.57 4.57 -37.06
N PHE A 54 7.36 4.44 -37.61
CA PHE A 54 7.09 3.56 -38.75
C PHE A 54 7.27 4.29 -40.09
N GLU A 55 7.95 3.64 -41.03
CA GLU A 55 7.98 4.06 -42.43
C GLU A 55 7.96 2.83 -43.36
N PRO A 56 7.02 2.74 -44.32
CA PRO A 56 6.93 1.59 -45.21
C PRO A 56 8.24 1.29 -45.95
N GLY A 57 8.68 0.03 -45.87
CA GLY A 57 9.91 -0.43 -46.53
C GLY A 57 11.22 0.00 -45.86
N LYS A 58 11.16 0.65 -44.69
CA LYS A 58 12.35 1.00 -43.91
C LYS A 58 12.36 0.29 -42.55
N PRO A 59 13.54 0.14 -41.92
CA PRO A 59 13.62 -0.29 -40.54
C PRO A 59 12.93 0.69 -39.59
N LEU A 60 12.54 0.18 -38.42
CA LEU A 60 12.11 0.96 -37.28
C LEU A 60 13.11 2.07 -36.94
N ARG A 61 12.61 3.29 -36.73
CA ARG A 61 13.43 4.42 -36.26
C ARG A 61 13.70 4.29 -34.76
N ASN A 62 14.56 3.35 -34.37
CA ASN A 62 14.85 3.00 -32.97
C ASN A 62 15.20 4.22 -32.10
N TYR A 63 15.89 5.22 -32.65
CA TYR A 63 16.25 6.43 -31.90
C TYR A 63 15.03 7.18 -31.35
N MET A 64 13.84 7.02 -31.94
CA MET A 64 12.61 7.61 -31.40
C MET A 64 12.11 6.86 -30.18
N LEU A 65 12.23 5.52 -30.17
CA LEU A 65 11.86 4.70 -29.01
C LEU A 65 12.80 4.88 -27.82
N HIS A 66 14.07 5.21 -28.08
CA HIS A 66 15.04 5.47 -27.00
C HIS A 66 14.73 6.76 -26.22
N GLU A 67 13.89 7.64 -26.77
CA GLU A 67 13.47 8.89 -26.13
C GLU A 67 12.04 8.80 -25.56
N THR A 68 11.37 7.65 -25.71
CA THR A 68 10.04 7.44 -25.12
C THR A 68 10.19 7.16 -23.63
N ASP A 69 9.46 7.91 -22.80
CA ASP A 69 9.41 7.64 -21.38
C ASP A 69 8.55 6.39 -21.11
N PHE A 70 8.98 5.55 -20.16
CA PHE A 70 8.21 4.37 -19.76
C PHE A 70 6.77 4.74 -19.37
N TYR A 71 6.58 5.86 -18.67
CA TYR A 71 5.29 6.31 -18.15
C TYR A 71 4.31 6.73 -19.24
N ASP A 72 4.80 7.19 -20.39
CA ASP A 72 3.97 7.51 -21.56
C ASP A 72 3.29 6.25 -22.15
N GLU A 73 3.86 5.08 -21.91
CA GLU A 73 3.37 3.81 -22.45
C GLU A 73 2.67 2.93 -21.40
N VAL A 74 2.71 3.31 -20.11
CA VAL A 74 2.19 2.48 -19.01
C VAL A 74 0.73 2.11 -19.22
N GLU A 75 -0.14 3.08 -19.52
CA GLU A 75 -1.56 2.81 -19.73
C GLU A 75 -1.81 1.88 -20.93
N GLN A 76 -1.08 2.10 -22.03
CA GLN A 76 -1.22 1.29 -23.23
C GLN A 76 -0.76 -0.16 -23.00
N ILE A 77 0.35 -0.36 -22.29
CA ILE A 77 0.96 -1.69 -22.08
C ILE A 77 0.31 -2.44 -20.90
N TRP A 78 0.15 -1.76 -19.77
CA TRP A 78 -0.25 -2.32 -18.48
C TRP A 78 -1.73 -2.09 -18.14
N GLY A 79 -2.45 -1.32 -18.97
CA GLY A 79 -3.91 -1.20 -18.91
C GLY A 79 -4.43 0.00 -18.14
N ARG A 80 -3.61 0.63 -17.30
CA ARG A 80 -3.90 1.90 -16.62
C ARG A 80 -2.63 2.49 -15.99
N PRO A 81 -2.61 3.79 -15.67
CA PRO A 81 -1.57 4.36 -14.82
C PRO A 81 -1.65 3.80 -13.39
N TRP A 82 -0.49 3.56 -12.78
CA TRP A 82 -0.31 3.13 -11.39
C TRP A 82 0.47 4.18 -10.61
N GLY A 83 0.17 4.33 -9.32
CA GLY A 83 0.87 5.27 -8.44
C GLY A 83 -0.02 5.79 -7.32
N ALA A 84 0.41 5.55 -6.08
CA ALA A 84 -0.30 5.97 -4.88
C ALA A 84 0.48 7.03 -4.08
N GLU A 85 1.30 7.83 -4.75
CA GLU A 85 2.07 8.88 -4.10
C GLU A 85 1.23 10.04 -3.58
N GLY A 86 1.78 10.73 -2.58
CA GLY A 86 1.20 11.91 -1.99
C GLY A 86 -0.09 11.66 -1.21
N ILE A 87 -0.89 12.71 -1.10
CA ILE A 87 -2.14 12.74 -0.33
C ILE A 87 -3.35 13.11 -1.19
N GLY A 88 -3.21 13.05 -2.52
CA GLY A 88 -4.33 13.26 -3.43
C GLY A 88 -5.45 12.25 -3.20
N ARG A 89 -6.60 12.45 -3.85
CA ARG A 89 -7.78 11.61 -3.63
C ARG A 89 -7.43 10.15 -3.89
N LEU A 90 -7.69 9.28 -2.93
CA LEU A 90 -7.54 7.84 -3.06
C LEU A 90 -8.58 7.32 -4.06
N ARG A 91 -8.11 6.63 -5.10
CA ARG A 91 -8.97 6.14 -6.20
C ARG A 91 -9.14 4.64 -6.17
N GLU A 92 -8.09 3.91 -5.82
CA GLU A 92 -8.11 2.45 -5.92
C GLU A 92 -7.21 1.80 -4.88
N VAL A 93 -7.70 0.71 -4.29
CA VAL A 93 -7.00 -0.08 -3.27
C VAL A 93 -7.13 -1.58 -3.56
N LEU A 94 -6.27 -2.37 -2.92
CA LEU A 94 -6.42 -3.81 -2.76
C LEU A 94 -6.60 -4.13 -1.27
N VAL A 95 -7.55 -5.02 -0.98
CA VAL A 95 -7.92 -5.47 0.36
C VAL A 95 -8.10 -7.00 0.41
N SER A 96 -8.08 -7.60 1.60
CA SER A 96 -8.33 -9.04 1.80
C SER A 96 -9.33 -9.24 2.93
N ARG A 97 -10.31 -10.10 2.69
CA ARG A 97 -11.26 -10.50 3.72
C ARG A 97 -10.58 -11.41 4.75
N PRO A 98 -10.83 -11.23 6.06
CA PRO A 98 -10.38 -12.16 7.10
C PRO A 98 -10.93 -13.58 6.91
N THR A 99 -10.09 -14.58 7.16
CA THR A 99 -10.43 -16.01 7.04
C THR A 99 -10.06 -16.75 8.33
N GLU A 100 -10.33 -18.06 8.39
CA GLU A 100 -9.90 -18.94 9.47
C GLU A 100 -8.38 -18.95 9.69
N ASN A 101 -7.60 -18.50 8.68
CA ASN A 101 -6.16 -18.34 8.83
C ASN A 101 -5.80 -17.41 9.99
N GLU A 102 -6.61 -16.39 10.26
CA GLU A 102 -6.30 -15.36 11.26
C GLU A 102 -6.67 -15.78 12.70
N VAL A 103 -7.27 -16.96 12.91
CA VAL A 103 -7.74 -17.40 14.24
C VAL A 103 -7.18 -18.77 14.64
N ARG A 104 -5.93 -19.05 14.24
CA ARG A 104 -5.25 -20.30 14.58
C ARG A 104 -4.90 -20.40 16.07
N PRO A 105 -5.02 -21.57 16.72
CA PRO A 105 -4.66 -21.74 18.14
C PRO A 105 -3.22 -21.34 18.46
N GLU A 106 -2.27 -21.63 17.57
CA GLU A 106 -0.86 -21.30 17.75
C GLU A 106 -0.62 -19.79 17.86
N TYR A 107 -1.46 -18.98 17.20
CA TYR A 107 -1.38 -17.52 17.27
C TYR A 107 -1.89 -16.99 18.62
N ALA A 108 -2.86 -17.67 19.23
CA ALA A 108 -3.35 -17.33 20.56
C ALA A 108 -2.37 -17.74 21.67
N GLU A 109 -1.74 -18.90 21.51
CA GLU A 109 -0.77 -19.45 22.47
C GLU A 109 0.54 -18.65 22.43
N GLU A 110 1.11 -18.45 21.25
CA GLU A 110 2.41 -17.78 21.04
C GLU A 110 2.23 -16.32 20.55
N TRP A 111 1.25 -15.62 21.15
CA TRP A 111 0.78 -14.31 20.72
C TRP A 111 1.87 -13.23 20.60
N GLN A 112 2.93 -13.30 21.43
CA GLN A 112 4.05 -12.37 21.34
C GLN A 112 4.90 -12.60 20.08
N TYR A 113 5.20 -13.86 19.75
CA TYR A 113 5.94 -14.21 18.54
C TYR A 113 5.17 -13.81 17.28
N TYR A 114 3.85 -14.00 17.31
CA TYR A 114 2.94 -13.66 16.22
C TYR A 114 2.46 -12.20 16.22
N TYR A 115 3.01 -11.33 17.08
CA TYR A 115 2.72 -9.90 17.11
C TYR A 115 1.21 -9.58 17.29
N SER A 116 0.57 -10.19 18.28
CA SER A 116 -0.78 -9.82 18.74
C SER A 116 -0.69 -8.89 19.97
N SER A 117 -1.74 -8.12 20.28
CA SER A 117 -1.73 -7.21 21.45
C SER A 117 -1.96 -7.92 22.78
N ALA A 118 -2.58 -9.11 22.76
CA ALA A 118 -2.84 -9.92 23.94
C ALA A 118 -2.93 -11.41 23.57
N SER A 119 -2.95 -12.28 24.58
CA SER A 119 -3.23 -13.70 24.41
C SER A 119 -4.69 -13.96 24.01
N GLY A 120 -4.92 -15.09 23.34
CA GLY A 120 -6.21 -15.47 22.78
C GLY A 120 -6.38 -15.09 21.31
N ASN A 121 -7.47 -15.54 20.70
CA ASN A 121 -7.81 -15.25 19.31
C ASN A 121 -8.91 -14.19 19.20
N ALA A 122 -8.95 -13.55 18.03
CA ALA A 122 -10.07 -12.72 17.64
C ALA A 122 -11.34 -13.56 17.40
N ASP A 123 -12.49 -12.91 17.58
CA ASP A 123 -13.76 -13.37 17.06
C ASP A 123 -13.79 -13.14 15.55
N LEU A 124 -13.70 -14.22 14.77
CA LEU A 124 -13.65 -14.14 13.30
C LEU A 124 -14.89 -13.45 12.71
N GLY A 125 -16.07 -13.67 13.29
CA GLY A 125 -17.32 -13.06 12.79
C GLY A 125 -17.31 -11.55 13.00
N ARG A 126 -16.88 -11.08 14.18
CA ARG A 126 -16.70 -9.65 14.45
C ARG A 126 -15.59 -9.05 13.58
N LEU A 127 -14.47 -9.74 13.43
CA LEU A 127 -13.36 -9.30 12.59
C LEU A 127 -13.81 -9.11 11.13
N GLN A 128 -14.55 -10.07 10.57
CA GLN A 128 -15.12 -9.97 9.23
C GLN A 128 -16.11 -8.81 9.11
N ALA A 129 -17.00 -8.62 10.09
CA ALA A 129 -17.97 -7.52 10.07
C ALA A 129 -17.30 -6.14 10.10
N GLN A 130 -16.25 -5.96 10.92
CA GLN A 130 -15.49 -4.71 11.00
C GLN A 130 -14.73 -4.42 9.70
N PHE A 131 -14.12 -5.44 9.09
CA PHE A 131 -13.49 -5.32 7.78
C PHE A 131 -14.50 -4.95 6.68
N ASP A 132 -15.67 -5.60 6.66
CA ASP A 132 -16.74 -5.30 5.70
C ASP A 132 -17.26 -3.87 5.86
N GLU A 133 -17.42 -3.38 7.09
CA GLU A 133 -17.81 -1.99 7.37
C GLU A 133 -16.77 -1.00 6.86
N TYR A 134 -15.48 -1.25 7.12
CA TYR A 134 -14.39 -0.42 6.61
C TYR A 134 -14.35 -0.37 5.09
N TYR A 135 -14.49 -1.52 4.41
CA TYR A 135 -14.46 -1.56 2.95
C TYR A 135 -15.67 -0.86 2.33
N ALA A 136 -16.86 -1.00 2.92
CA ALA A 136 -18.03 -0.22 2.51
C ALA A 136 -17.82 1.29 2.73
N ALA A 137 -17.11 1.69 3.79
CA ALA A 137 -16.76 3.08 4.02
C ALA A 137 -15.81 3.62 2.94
N LEU A 138 -14.82 2.85 2.48
CA LEU A 138 -13.98 3.21 1.33
C LEU A 138 -14.81 3.38 0.05
N GLU A 139 -15.65 2.41 -0.28
CA GLU A 139 -16.50 2.41 -1.48
C GLU A 139 -17.47 3.60 -1.49
N SER A 140 -18.12 3.89 -0.36
CA SER A 140 -19.03 5.04 -0.21
C SER A 140 -18.34 6.40 -0.37
N ASN A 141 -17.01 6.44 -0.23
CA ASN A 141 -16.18 7.62 -0.48
C ASN A 141 -15.55 7.63 -1.89
N GLY A 142 -16.01 6.75 -2.79
CA GLY A 142 -15.63 6.73 -4.19
C GLY A 142 -14.30 6.02 -4.49
N VAL A 143 -13.79 5.22 -3.54
CA VAL A 143 -12.61 4.38 -3.74
C VAL A 143 -13.04 3.06 -4.42
N ARG A 144 -12.36 2.67 -5.49
CA ARG A 144 -12.49 1.33 -6.08
C ARG A 144 -11.75 0.31 -5.22
N VAL A 145 -12.43 -0.74 -4.81
CA VAL A 145 -11.86 -1.77 -3.93
C VAL A 145 -11.68 -3.06 -4.70
N ASN A 146 -10.43 -3.50 -4.83
CA ASN A 146 -10.09 -4.83 -5.32
C ASN A 146 -9.99 -5.79 -4.15
N TYR A 147 -10.52 -7.01 -4.30
CA TYR A 147 -10.47 -8.03 -3.27
C TYR A 147 -9.54 -9.17 -3.70
N ILE A 148 -8.69 -9.63 -2.78
CA ILE A 148 -8.06 -10.94 -2.88
C ILE A 148 -8.85 -11.95 -2.03
N GLU A 149 -9.03 -13.14 -2.59
CA GLU A 149 -9.30 -14.37 -1.83
C GLU A 149 -7.95 -15.03 -1.53
N PRO A 150 -7.37 -14.84 -0.33
CA PRO A 150 -6.03 -15.30 -0.05
C PRO A 150 -5.99 -16.85 0.01
N PRO A 151 -4.83 -17.47 -0.25
CA PRO A 151 -4.73 -18.93 -0.15
C PRO A 151 -4.92 -19.37 1.31
N VAL A 152 -5.84 -20.30 1.53
CA VAL A 152 -6.09 -20.90 2.85
C VAL A 152 -6.07 -22.43 2.74
N PRO A 153 -5.17 -23.12 3.47
CA PRO A 153 -4.15 -22.55 4.33
C PRO A 153 -2.94 -22.00 3.55
N ALA A 154 -2.24 -21.02 4.13
CA ALA A 154 -0.95 -20.56 3.62
C ALA A 154 0.19 -21.02 4.56
N ILE A 155 1.13 -21.81 4.02
CA ILE A 155 2.33 -22.26 4.73
C ILE A 155 3.55 -21.71 3.99
N GLY A 156 4.37 -20.95 4.72
CA GLY A 156 5.62 -20.38 4.24
C GLY A 156 6.83 -21.15 4.76
N ALA A 157 8.02 -20.59 4.52
CA ALA A 157 9.29 -21.20 4.92
C ALA A 157 9.44 -21.40 6.44
N TYR A 158 8.66 -20.67 7.24
CA TYR A 158 8.75 -20.65 8.71
C TYR A 158 7.44 -21.06 9.41
N GLY A 159 6.55 -21.79 8.72
CA GLY A 159 5.27 -22.25 9.27
C GLY A 159 4.07 -21.52 8.67
N TRP A 160 2.98 -21.42 9.43
CA TRP A 160 1.77 -20.73 9.00
C TRP A 160 2.06 -19.26 8.69
N ILE A 161 1.60 -18.80 7.52
CA ILE A 161 1.67 -17.38 7.18
C ILE A 161 0.52 -16.65 7.88
N LYS A 162 0.85 -15.70 8.76
CA LYS A 162 -0.15 -14.87 9.48
C LYS A 162 -0.35 -13.52 8.77
N ASN A 163 -1.48 -12.86 9.03
CA ASN A 163 -1.83 -11.51 8.59
C ASN A 163 -2.00 -11.37 7.08
N LEU A 164 -2.71 -12.33 6.44
CA LEU A 164 -3.10 -12.20 5.02
C LEU A 164 -4.08 -11.05 4.79
N VAL A 165 -4.57 -10.43 5.86
CA VAL A 165 -5.43 -9.24 5.89
C VAL A 165 -4.68 -7.90 5.93
N THR A 166 -3.35 -7.89 6.11
CA THR A 166 -2.56 -6.64 6.22
C THR A 166 -1.96 -6.21 4.88
N LEU A 167 -2.76 -5.63 3.99
CA LEU A 167 -2.36 -5.39 2.60
C LEU A 167 -1.29 -4.31 2.39
N ALA A 168 -1.07 -3.39 3.34
CA ALA A 168 0.12 -2.54 3.30
C ALA A 168 1.42 -3.37 3.26
N GLY A 169 1.38 -4.60 3.79
CA GLY A 169 2.44 -5.61 3.64
C GLY A 169 2.70 -6.05 2.19
N GLY A 170 1.82 -5.71 1.25
CA GLY A 170 1.90 -6.05 -0.16
C GLY A 170 3.08 -5.39 -0.86
N GLY A 171 3.37 -4.14 -0.54
CA GLY A 171 4.34 -3.35 -1.28
C GLY A 171 4.08 -1.86 -1.11
N LEU A 172 4.96 -1.05 -1.69
CA LEU A 172 4.68 0.36 -1.95
C LEU A 172 4.41 0.52 -3.44
N VAL A 173 3.21 0.97 -3.81
CA VAL A 173 2.90 1.33 -5.20
C VAL A 173 3.23 2.80 -5.42
N VAL A 174 4.10 3.04 -6.39
CA VAL A 174 4.57 4.35 -6.85
C VAL A 174 4.35 4.44 -8.36
N HIS A 175 4.70 5.57 -8.95
CA HIS A 175 4.44 5.91 -10.33
C HIS A 175 4.97 4.80 -11.23
N GLY A 176 4.04 4.16 -11.95
CA GLY A 176 4.28 3.07 -12.89
C GLY A 176 4.70 1.73 -12.30
N GLY A 177 4.77 1.52 -10.98
CA GLY A 177 5.12 0.20 -10.45
C GLY A 177 5.15 0.06 -8.93
N ALA A 178 5.56 -1.12 -8.46
CA ALA A 178 5.56 -1.48 -7.05
C ALA A 178 6.94 -1.93 -6.55
N VAL A 179 7.21 -1.64 -5.28
CA VAL A 179 8.33 -2.21 -4.52
C VAL A 179 7.78 -3.22 -3.51
N LEU A 180 8.11 -4.50 -3.71
CA LEU A 180 7.73 -5.60 -2.83
C LEU A 180 8.62 -5.65 -1.58
N HIS A 181 8.00 -5.98 -0.44
CA HIS A 181 8.67 -6.03 0.86
C HIS A 181 9.73 -7.13 0.94
N ARG A 182 10.53 -7.05 2.01
CA ARG A 182 11.08 -8.23 2.67
C ARG A 182 10.96 -8.06 4.17
N TYR A 183 10.16 -8.93 4.79
CA TYR A 183 9.70 -8.71 6.16
C TYR A 183 10.81 -8.88 7.22
N GLY A 184 10.87 -7.88 8.10
CA GLY A 184 11.68 -7.80 9.31
C GLY A 184 10.87 -8.03 10.58
N LEU A 185 9.61 -7.58 10.60
CA LEU A 185 8.74 -7.64 11.78
C LEU A 185 8.54 -9.08 12.30
N GLY A 186 8.44 -10.06 11.39
CA GLY A 186 8.28 -11.45 11.79
C GLY A 186 8.56 -12.42 10.65
N SER A 187 9.23 -13.54 10.95
CA SER A 187 9.51 -14.60 9.98
C SER A 187 8.25 -15.29 9.46
N TRP A 188 7.16 -15.29 10.25
CA TRP A 188 5.84 -15.79 9.86
C TRP A 188 5.17 -14.97 8.74
N GLN A 189 5.72 -13.82 8.35
CA GLN A 189 5.28 -13.07 7.17
C GLN A 189 6.02 -13.48 5.90
N ARG A 190 7.19 -14.11 6.01
CA ARG A 190 8.01 -14.46 4.86
C ARG A 190 7.37 -15.59 4.06
N GLY A 191 7.17 -15.32 2.78
CA GLY A 191 6.35 -16.09 1.85
C GLY A 191 5.16 -15.29 1.32
N ARG A 192 4.71 -14.25 2.04
CA ARG A 192 3.64 -13.36 1.56
C ARG A 192 4.02 -12.61 0.30
N GLU A 193 5.31 -12.30 0.11
CA GLU A 193 5.84 -11.61 -1.07
C GLU A 193 5.45 -12.34 -2.36
N VAL A 194 5.46 -13.68 -2.35
CA VAL A 194 5.08 -14.52 -3.50
C VAL A 194 3.58 -14.42 -3.79
N ILE A 195 2.74 -14.30 -2.76
CA ILE A 195 1.30 -14.13 -2.91
C ILE A 195 1.03 -12.75 -3.50
N TRP A 196 1.63 -11.71 -2.93
CA TRP A 196 1.43 -10.32 -3.34
C TRP A 196 1.97 -10.02 -4.73
N GLU A 197 3.13 -10.58 -5.10
CA GLU A 197 3.65 -10.52 -6.47
C GLU A 197 2.63 -11.02 -7.49
N LYS A 198 2.00 -12.18 -7.23
CA LYS A 198 1.00 -12.76 -8.13
C LYS A 198 -0.26 -11.91 -8.22
N VAL A 199 -0.67 -11.29 -7.12
CA VAL A 199 -1.85 -10.42 -7.08
C VAL A 199 -1.59 -9.13 -7.86
N LEU A 200 -0.44 -8.49 -7.63
CA LEU A 200 -0.01 -7.32 -8.38
C LEU A 200 0.13 -7.64 -9.88
N ALA A 201 0.71 -8.80 -10.22
CA ALA A 201 0.79 -9.25 -11.61
C ALA A 201 -0.60 -9.50 -12.23
N ALA A 202 -1.54 -10.08 -11.48
CA ALA A 202 -2.92 -10.27 -11.93
C ALA A 202 -3.65 -8.93 -12.17
N LEU A 203 -3.29 -7.90 -11.40
CA LEU A 203 -3.75 -6.52 -11.60
C LEU A 203 -2.95 -5.77 -12.67
N GLN A 204 -1.92 -6.37 -13.28
CA GLN A 204 -0.98 -5.72 -14.20
C GLN A 204 -0.22 -4.52 -13.61
N VAL A 205 0.12 -4.58 -12.33
CA VAL A 205 1.03 -3.62 -11.71
C VAL A 205 2.48 -4.06 -11.98
N PRO A 206 3.31 -3.22 -12.62
CA PRO A 206 4.74 -3.52 -12.79
C PRO A 206 5.45 -3.62 -11.46
N ILE A 207 6.49 -4.47 -11.36
CA ILE A 207 7.29 -4.60 -10.15
C ILE A 207 8.68 -4.09 -10.45
N TYR A 208 9.09 -3.02 -9.78
CA TYR A 208 10.44 -2.48 -9.92
C TYR A 208 11.47 -3.34 -9.19
N LEU A 209 11.11 -3.77 -7.98
CA LEU A 209 12.04 -4.40 -7.07
C LEU A 209 11.31 -5.23 -6.01
N THR A 210 11.85 -6.41 -5.73
CA THR A 210 11.62 -7.11 -4.45
C THR A 210 12.85 -6.90 -3.58
N ILE A 211 12.67 -6.41 -2.35
CA ILE A 211 13.78 -6.19 -1.42
C ILE A 211 14.50 -7.52 -1.17
N HIS A 212 15.83 -7.56 -1.32
CA HIS A 212 16.57 -8.82 -1.38
C HIS A 212 17.96 -8.77 -0.74
N GLY A 213 18.67 -9.89 -0.80
CA GLY A 213 20.02 -10.02 -0.25
C GLY A 213 20.02 -9.98 1.28
N LYS A 214 20.69 -8.99 1.88
CA LYS A 214 20.62 -8.71 3.32
C LYS A 214 19.60 -7.62 3.67
N GLY A 215 18.98 -6.99 2.68
CA GLY A 215 18.01 -5.91 2.87
C GLY A 215 16.76 -6.39 3.59
N ILE A 216 16.29 -5.60 4.54
CA ILE A 216 15.00 -5.71 5.21
C ILE A 216 14.34 -4.36 5.04
N CYS A 217 13.12 -4.33 4.53
CA CYS A 217 12.36 -3.10 4.33
C CYS A 217 10.89 -3.46 4.03
N GLU A 218 9.97 -2.79 4.72
CA GLU A 218 8.52 -2.97 4.59
C GLU A 218 7.85 -1.66 4.13
N PRO A 219 8.19 -1.14 2.92
CA PRO A 219 7.90 0.25 2.52
C PRO A 219 6.40 0.57 2.42
N GLY A 220 5.54 -0.42 2.24
CA GLY A 220 4.09 -0.21 2.13
C GLY A 220 3.43 0.31 3.40
N ALA A 221 4.11 0.23 4.55
CA ALA A 221 3.68 0.86 5.80
C ALA A 221 4.42 2.19 6.09
N GLY A 222 5.03 2.78 5.05
CA GLY A 222 5.52 4.17 5.06
C GLY A 222 4.39 5.20 4.90
N ARG A 223 4.75 6.49 4.86
CA ARG A 223 3.79 7.59 4.74
C ARG A 223 4.28 8.67 3.80
N TRP A 224 3.39 9.20 2.97
CA TRP A 224 3.68 10.37 2.15
C TRP A 224 3.51 11.66 2.96
N LEU A 225 4.46 12.57 2.84
CA LEU A 225 4.28 13.97 3.27
C LEU A 225 3.60 14.77 2.16
N ASP A 226 4.03 14.54 0.93
CA ASP A 226 3.56 15.15 -0.31
C ASP A 226 3.91 14.21 -1.48
N GLU A 227 3.64 14.63 -2.72
CA GLU A 227 3.90 13.84 -3.93
C GLU A 227 5.39 13.56 -4.21
N LYS A 228 6.32 14.27 -3.55
CA LYS A 228 7.77 14.13 -3.77
C LYS A 228 8.52 13.62 -2.55
N THR A 229 7.86 13.48 -1.41
CA THR A 229 8.51 13.18 -0.14
C THR A 229 7.85 11.97 0.52
N PHE A 230 8.59 10.87 0.55
CA PHE A 230 8.20 9.66 1.25
C PHE A 230 8.92 9.57 2.59
N VAL A 231 8.16 9.34 3.66
CA VAL A 231 8.70 9.13 5.00
C VAL A 231 8.61 7.66 5.36
N PHE A 232 9.73 7.13 5.83
CA PHE A 232 9.81 5.76 6.28
C PHE A 232 10.50 5.64 7.63
N ASN A 233 10.16 4.59 8.37
CA ASN A 233 10.73 4.32 9.68
C ASN A 233 11.70 3.13 9.58
N GLU A 234 12.92 3.28 10.10
CA GLU A 234 13.87 2.17 10.13
C GLU A 234 13.40 1.08 11.10
N SER A 235 13.36 1.40 12.41
CA SER A 235 12.93 0.51 13.51
C SER A 235 13.31 -0.97 13.29
N VAL A 236 12.43 -1.90 13.65
CA VAL A 236 12.59 -3.36 13.47
C VAL A 236 12.18 -3.86 12.08
N VAL A 237 11.69 -2.95 11.22
CA VAL A 237 11.06 -3.26 9.92
C VAL A 237 11.95 -2.92 8.74
N ALA A 238 13.12 -2.31 9.00
CA ALA A 238 14.11 -2.00 7.99
C ALA A 238 15.55 -2.14 8.51
N ASN A 239 16.50 -2.23 7.58
CA ASN A 239 17.93 -2.06 7.86
C ASN A 239 18.60 -1.23 6.76
N GLU A 240 19.88 -0.89 6.92
CA GLU A 240 20.56 0.04 5.99
C GLU A 240 20.55 -0.46 4.53
N GLU A 241 20.70 -1.77 4.31
CA GLU A 241 20.68 -2.34 2.96
C GLU A 241 19.28 -2.29 2.32
N GLY A 242 18.22 -2.49 3.11
CA GLY A 242 16.85 -2.35 2.61
C GLY A 242 16.51 -0.88 2.32
N LEU A 243 16.94 0.04 3.19
CA LEU A 243 16.78 1.49 2.95
C LEU A 243 17.52 1.94 1.70
N ARG A 244 18.75 1.46 1.46
CA ARG A 244 19.52 1.75 0.23
C ARG A 244 18.80 1.28 -1.02
N GLN A 245 18.16 0.10 -0.96
CA GLN A 245 17.37 -0.44 -2.07
C GLN A 245 16.09 0.38 -2.32
N LEU A 246 15.38 0.79 -1.26
CA LEU A 246 14.22 1.66 -1.38
C LEU A 246 14.59 3.03 -1.95
N GLU A 247 15.64 3.66 -1.41
CA GLU A 247 16.16 4.96 -1.87
C GLU A 247 16.56 4.90 -3.35
N PHE A 248 17.18 3.80 -3.79
CA PHE A 248 17.51 3.62 -5.21
C PHE A 248 16.27 3.71 -6.10
N VAL A 249 15.17 3.05 -5.74
CA VAL A 249 13.93 3.12 -6.53
C VAL A 249 13.35 4.54 -6.47
N LEU A 250 13.14 5.09 -5.26
CA LEU A 250 12.49 6.38 -5.08
C LEU A 250 13.28 7.54 -5.73
N ALA A 251 14.61 7.56 -5.62
CA ALA A 251 15.43 8.61 -6.20
C ALA A 251 15.38 8.63 -7.74
N ASN A 252 15.25 7.46 -8.39
CA ASN A 252 15.05 7.39 -9.84
C ASN A 252 13.65 7.86 -10.29
N LEU A 253 12.71 7.96 -9.35
CA LEU A 253 11.39 8.57 -9.55
C LEU A 253 11.35 10.05 -9.14
N GLY A 254 12.49 10.62 -8.71
CA GLY A 254 12.54 11.99 -8.20
C GLY A 254 11.88 12.18 -6.83
N ILE A 255 11.72 11.09 -6.07
CA ILE A 255 11.11 11.08 -4.74
C ILE A 255 12.21 11.08 -3.67
N GLU A 256 12.13 12.02 -2.74
CA GLU A 256 12.97 12.12 -1.55
C GLU A 256 12.52 11.09 -0.50
N LEU A 257 13.46 10.31 0.02
CA LEU A 257 13.23 9.44 1.18
C LEU A 257 13.70 10.13 2.46
N VAL A 258 12.77 10.40 3.39
CA VAL A 258 13.07 10.86 4.75
C VAL A 258 12.98 9.68 5.70
N VAL A 259 14.11 9.32 6.31
CA VAL A 259 14.16 8.21 7.28
C VAL A 259 14.02 8.76 8.70
N CYS A 260 13.04 8.24 9.43
CA CYS A 260 12.88 8.45 10.86
C CYS A 260 13.37 7.22 11.63
N HIS A 261 13.68 7.42 12.92
CA HIS A 261 14.09 6.37 13.82
C HIS A 261 13.18 6.35 15.06
N SER A 262 12.38 5.29 15.18
CA SER A 262 11.59 4.98 16.37
C SER A 262 12.25 3.89 17.23
N PRO A 263 11.89 3.79 18.52
CA PRO A 263 12.33 2.70 19.38
C PRO A 263 12.03 1.31 18.80
N GLY A 264 12.81 0.32 19.25
CA GLY A 264 12.66 -1.11 18.99
C GLY A 264 12.43 -1.89 20.29
N TRP A 265 11.99 -3.16 20.22
CA TRP A 265 12.04 -4.07 21.37
C TRP A 265 13.40 -4.76 21.46
N TYR A 266 13.79 -5.14 22.68
CA TYR A 266 14.97 -5.98 22.94
C TYR A 266 14.54 -7.34 23.51
N ASP A 267 14.03 -7.36 24.75
CA ASP A 267 13.63 -8.60 25.44
C ASP A 267 12.10 -8.82 25.55
N SER A 268 11.28 -7.76 25.42
CA SER A 268 9.83 -7.86 25.63
C SER A 268 9.04 -6.83 24.85
N THR A 269 7.84 -7.23 24.43
CA THR A 269 6.76 -6.42 23.86
C THR A 269 5.71 -6.00 24.92
N GLY A 270 5.94 -6.36 26.19
CA GLY A 270 4.99 -6.21 27.29
C GLY A 270 4.65 -4.76 27.62
N HIS A 271 3.40 -4.52 28.05
CA HIS A 271 2.76 -3.19 28.19
C HIS A 271 2.48 -2.45 26.87
N GLY A 272 2.54 -3.18 25.76
CA GLY A 272 2.25 -2.70 24.40
C GLY A 272 3.52 -2.40 23.62
N ASN A 273 3.48 -2.68 22.31
CA ASN A 273 4.49 -2.27 21.33
C ASN A 273 4.41 -0.76 21.02
N ILE A 274 4.65 0.09 22.01
CA ILE A 274 4.49 1.54 21.81
C ILE A 274 5.52 1.99 20.76
N GLY A 275 5.00 2.34 19.57
CA GLY A 275 5.71 2.88 18.41
C GLY A 275 6.80 2.06 17.78
N THR A 276 6.66 0.74 17.79
CA THR A 276 7.79 -0.17 17.57
C THR A 276 7.80 -0.85 16.20
N SER A 277 7.14 -0.32 15.17
CA SER A 277 7.20 -0.94 13.85
C SER A 277 7.27 0.08 12.72
N HIS A 278 6.13 0.49 12.20
CA HIS A 278 6.03 1.14 10.91
C HIS A 278 5.67 2.62 11.03
N MET A 279 5.92 3.39 9.97
CA MET A 279 5.65 4.83 9.98
C MET A 279 4.15 5.14 10.07
N ASP A 280 3.31 4.25 9.58
CA ASP A 280 1.85 4.34 9.70
C ASP A 280 1.30 4.17 11.12
N MET A 281 2.15 3.80 12.08
CA MET A 281 1.85 3.82 13.51
C MET A 281 2.38 5.09 14.19
N VAL A 282 3.11 5.94 13.47
CA VAL A 282 3.84 7.09 14.03
C VAL A 282 3.28 8.41 13.52
N MET A 283 2.94 8.48 12.23
CA MET A 283 2.40 9.67 11.60
C MET A 283 1.30 9.36 10.59
N MET A 284 0.48 10.37 10.32
CA MET A 284 -0.45 10.39 9.18
C MET A 284 -0.54 11.82 8.65
N THR A 285 -0.32 12.02 7.35
CA THR A 285 -0.52 13.32 6.72
C THR A 285 -2.00 13.48 6.42
N VAL A 286 -2.66 14.41 7.13
CA VAL A 286 -4.14 14.54 7.14
C VAL A 286 -4.64 15.58 6.15
N ASP A 287 -3.79 16.54 5.81
CA ASP A 287 -4.07 17.62 4.85
C ASP A 287 -2.74 18.22 4.35
N LYS A 288 -2.80 19.11 3.36
CA LYS A 288 -1.65 19.88 2.89
C LYS A 288 -1.04 20.66 4.06
N GLY A 289 0.22 20.36 4.36
CA GLY A 289 0.95 21.02 5.46
C GLY A 289 0.45 20.66 6.86
N LYS A 290 -0.32 19.58 7.05
CA LYS A 290 -0.76 19.13 8.37
C LYS A 290 -0.49 17.64 8.57
N VAL A 291 0.12 17.28 9.69
CA VAL A 291 0.31 15.89 10.09
C VAL A 291 -0.26 15.62 11.47
N LEU A 292 -0.87 14.46 11.62
CA LEU A 292 -1.05 13.82 12.91
C LEU A 292 0.24 13.09 13.26
N LEU A 293 0.75 13.27 14.49
CA LEU A 293 2.03 12.69 14.93
C LEU A 293 1.94 12.16 16.35
N ALA A 294 2.53 10.99 16.61
CA ALA A 294 2.91 10.57 17.95
C ALA A 294 4.36 11.02 18.24
N PRO A 295 4.57 12.22 18.83
CA PRO A 295 5.91 12.78 19.00
C PRO A 295 6.80 11.95 19.94
N HIS A 296 6.20 11.17 20.82
CA HIS A 296 6.90 10.27 21.74
C HIS A 296 7.58 9.07 21.06
N LEU A 297 7.35 8.88 19.74
CA LEU A 297 7.86 7.75 18.96
C LEU A 297 8.91 8.13 17.93
N VAL A 298 9.31 9.40 17.88
CA VAL A 298 10.27 9.91 16.91
C VAL A 298 11.39 10.65 17.60
N ASN A 299 12.57 10.64 17.00
CA ASN A 299 13.64 11.53 17.45
C ASN A 299 13.27 13.00 17.12
N TYR A 300 13.72 13.93 17.96
CA TYR A 300 13.43 15.37 17.77
C TYR A 300 13.97 15.93 16.43
N GLY A 301 14.90 15.23 15.78
CA GLY A 301 15.36 15.55 14.43
C GLY A 301 14.22 15.52 13.40
N PHE A 302 13.35 14.52 13.46
CA PHE A 302 12.20 14.41 12.56
C PHE A 302 11.16 15.50 12.81
N VAL A 303 10.89 15.82 14.08
CA VAL A 303 10.01 16.95 14.46
C VAL A 303 10.55 18.26 13.87
N ARG A 304 11.86 18.52 13.98
CA ARG A 304 12.48 19.71 13.38
C ARG A 304 12.38 19.72 11.86
N GLU A 305 12.42 18.55 11.22
CA GLU A 305 12.30 18.43 9.77
C GLU A 305 10.89 18.80 9.29
N LEU A 306 9.84 18.29 9.96
CA LEU A 306 8.45 18.66 9.70
C LEU A 306 8.24 20.18 9.84
N LEU A 307 8.75 20.78 10.92
CA LEU A 307 8.62 22.23 11.17
C LEU A 307 9.36 23.07 10.11
N LYS A 308 10.54 22.65 9.66
CA LYS A 308 11.28 23.34 8.58
C LYS A 308 10.53 23.30 7.25
N ARG A 309 9.83 22.19 6.98
CA ARG A 309 8.97 22.01 5.80
C ARG A 309 7.64 22.75 5.92
N GLY A 310 7.38 23.39 7.06
CA GLY A 310 6.16 24.18 7.28
C GLY A 310 4.93 23.35 7.64
N TYR A 311 5.12 22.12 8.13
CA TYR A 311 4.01 21.31 8.62
C TYR A 311 3.56 21.77 9.99
N GLU A 312 2.25 21.92 10.13
CA GLU A 312 1.55 21.96 11.40
C GLU A 312 1.42 20.54 11.97
N ILE A 313 1.81 20.37 13.24
CA ILE A 313 1.81 19.09 13.92
C ILE A 313 0.62 19.04 14.88
N ILE A 314 -0.29 18.10 14.66
CA ILE A 314 -1.38 17.74 15.57
C ILE A 314 -0.91 16.52 16.35
N GLU A 315 -0.78 16.64 17.67
CA GLU A 315 -0.22 15.57 18.49
C GLU A 315 -1.27 14.53 18.89
N VAL A 316 -0.87 13.27 18.87
CA VAL A 316 -1.63 12.17 19.48
C VAL A 316 -1.16 11.99 20.91
N PRO A 317 -2.06 12.13 21.91
CA PRO A 317 -1.71 11.90 23.30
C PRO A 317 -1.38 10.42 23.53
N VAL A 318 -0.45 10.15 24.45
CA VAL A 318 0.02 8.78 24.75
C VAL A 318 -1.14 7.87 25.16
N GLU A 319 -2.14 8.45 25.86
CA GLU A 319 -3.32 7.76 26.35
C GLU A 319 -4.25 7.25 25.23
N GLU A 320 -4.31 7.94 24.09
CA GLU A 320 -5.14 7.56 22.93
C GLU A 320 -4.30 6.89 21.82
N TYR A 321 -2.99 6.71 22.01
CA TYR A 321 -2.10 6.14 20.99
C TYR A 321 -2.58 4.76 20.52
N TRP A 322 -2.98 3.92 21.47
CA TRP A 322 -3.43 2.57 21.17
C TRP A 322 -4.80 2.50 20.52
N ASP A 323 -5.55 3.59 20.45
CA ASP A 323 -6.81 3.60 19.70
C ASP A 323 -6.59 3.70 18.18
N LEU A 324 -5.33 3.69 17.72
CA LEU A 324 -4.91 3.56 16.32
C LEU A 324 -5.41 4.68 15.38
N ALA A 325 -5.59 5.91 15.89
CA ALA A 325 -5.91 7.06 15.04
C ALA A 325 -4.86 7.32 13.94
N LEU A 326 -3.57 7.07 14.25
CA LEU A 326 -2.46 7.23 13.30
C LEU A 326 -2.49 6.21 12.16
N ASN A 327 -3.06 5.03 12.40
CA ASN A 327 -3.17 3.98 11.40
C ASN A 327 -4.44 4.13 10.55
N GLY A 328 -4.91 5.36 10.38
CA GLY A 328 -5.97 5.72 9.44
C GLY A 328 -5.47 5.86 8.00
N VAL A 329 -6.40 6.16 7.11
CA VAL A 329 -6.16 6.41 5.68
C VAL A 329 -6.64 7.81 5.33
N THR A 330 -5.77 8.61 4.70
CA THR A 330 -6.15 9.90 4.12
C THR A 330 -6.89 9.63 2.82
N LEU A 331 -8.19 9.95 2.76
CA LEU A 331 -9.01 9.74 1.55
C LEU A 331 -8.75 10.83 0.51
N SER A 332 -8.51 12.05 0.96
CA SER A 332 -8.08 13.21 0.19
C SER A 332 -7.57 14.28 1.16
N PRO A 333 -6.91 15.36 0.72
CA PRO A 333 -6.47 16.40 1.64
C PRO A 333 -7.66 16.96 2.44
N GLY A 334 -7.54 16.99 3.77
CA GLY A 334 -8.60 17.45 4.67
C GLY A 334 -9.71 16.43 4.92
N LYS A 335 -9.55 15.16 4.51
CA LYS A 335 -10.54 14.10 4.76
C LYS A 335 -9.87 12.76 5.03
N VAL A 336 -10.12 12.20 6.21
CA VAL A 336 -9.49 10.95 6.68
C VAL A 336 -10.53 9.96 7.16
N ILE A 337 -10.19 8.68 7.09
CA ILE A 337 -10.89 7.59 7.79
C ILE A 337 -9.95 6.98 8.83
N MET A 338 -10.44 6.80 10.06
CA MET A 338 -9.65 6.27 11.17
C MET A 338 -10.47 5.38 12.10
N ASN A 339 -9.79 4.65 12.97
CA ASN A 339 -10.45 3.82 13.97
C ASN A 339 -11.22 4.68 14.99
N ALA A 340 -12.34 4.16 15.46
CA ALA A 340 -13.09 4.74 16.58
C ALA A 340 -12.32 4.52 17.89
N GLY A 341 -12.19 5.58 18.72
CA GLY A 341 -11.58 5.46 20.05
C GLY A 341 -10.82 6.69 20.54
N SER A 342 -10.37 7.57 19.65
CA SER A 342 -9.53 8.75 19.98
C SER A 342 -10.30 10.08 19.97
N PRO A 343 -11.18 10.38 20.95
CA PRO A 343 -12.04 11.56 20.90
C PRO A 343 -11.26 12.87 20.97
N THR A 344 -10.08 12.90 21.59
CA THR A 344 -9.25 14.12 21.62
C THR A 344 -8.63 14.37 20.26
N VAL A 345 -8.09 13.33 19.61
CA VAL A 345 -7.56 13.42 18.25
C VAL A 345 -8.63 13.89 17.25
N VAL A 346 -9.84 13.32 17.29
CA VAL A 346 -10.95 13.72 16.41
C VAL A 346 -11.27 15.21 16.57
N ARG A 347 -11.43 15.69 17.82
CA ARG A 347 -11.71 17.11 18.08
C ARG A 347 -10.61 18.03 17.56
N GLU A 348 -9.34 17.63 17.70
CA GLU A 348 -8.23 18.44 17.18
C GLU A 348 -8.21 18.42 15.65
N LEU A 349 -8.47 17.29 14.99
CA LEU A 349 -8.58 17.23 13.52
C LEU A 349 -9.70 18.13 13.00
N GLU A 350 -10.89 18.06 13.59
CA GLU A 350 -12.03 18.91 13.22
C GLU A 350 -11.74 20.40 13.43
N ARG A 351 -11.00 20.77 14.48
CA ARG A 351 -10.54 22.16 14.72
C ARG A 351 -9.57 22.66 13.67
N HIS A 352 -8.87 21.75 12.99
CA HIS A 352 -7.95 22.05 11.88
C HIS A 352 -8.59 21.78 10.51
N ASP A 353 -9.93 21.81 10.45
CA ASP A 353 -10.73 21.68 9.22
C ASP A 353 -10.55 20.33 8.49
N VAL A 354 -10.22 19.26 9.23
CA VAL A 354 -10.15 17.90 8.69
C VAL A 354 -11.47 17.16 8.97
N GLU A 355 -12.14 16.70 7.92
CA GLU A 355 -13.29 15.80 8.01
C GLU A 355 -12.82 14.41 8.45
N VAL A 356 -13.43 13.88 9.52
CA VAL A 356 -13.08 12.58 10.09
C VAL A 356 -14.23 11.59 9.94
N ILE A 357 -13.96 10.47 9.28
CA ILE A 357 -14.83 9.30 9.26
C ILE A 357 -14.28 8.27 10.23
N GLN A 358 -15.13 7.70 11.08
CA GLN A 358 -14.74 6.66 12.03
C GLN A 358 -15.43 5.34 11.70
N VAL A 359 -14.67 4.25 11.83
CA VAL A 359 -15.16 2.86 11.79
C VAL A 359 -14.60 2.10 12.99
N ASP A 360 -15.30 1.09 13.48
CA ASP A 360 -14.79 0.24 14.58
C ASP A 360 -13.88 -0.86 14.02
N PHE A 361 -12.60 -0.84 14.42
CA PHE A 361 -11.58 -1.83 14.05
C PHE A 361 -10.96 -2.51 15.29
N SER A 362 -11.66 -2.48 16.42
CA SER A 362 -11.17 -2.97 17.71
C SER A 362 -10.80 -4.46 17.74
N GLU A 363 -11.46 -5.30 16.93
CA GLU A 363 -11.13 -6.73 16.86
C GLU A 363 -9.83 -6.98 16.09
N SER A 364 -9.56 -6.18 15.04
CA SER A 364 -8.29 -6.22 14.29
C SER A 364 -7.11 -5.84 15.18
N GLN A 365 -7.28 -4.81 16.01
CA GLN A 365 -6.27 -4.39 16.97
C GLN A 365 -5.93 -5.52 17.96
N ARG A 366 -6.94 -6.27 18.42
CA ARG A 366 -6.75 -7.42 19.31
C ARG A 366 -5.93 -8.52 18.64
N PHE A 367 -6.22 -8.79 17.36
CA PHE A 367 -5.63 -9.86 16.57
C PHE A 367 -4.18 -9.60 16.13
N ALA A 368 -3.91 -8.42 15.56
CA ALA A 368 -2.67 -8.17 14.82
C ALA A 368 -2.03 -6.79 15.07
N ILE A 369 -2.59 -5.98 15.97
CA ILE A 369 -2.18 -4.58 16.14
C ILE A 369 -2.19 -3.86 14.77
N ALA A 370 -3.23 -4.12 13.97
CA ALA A 370 -3.37 -3.61 12.61
C ALA A 370 -4.58 -2.68 12.53
N GLY A 371 -4.36 -1.45 12.08
CA GLY A 371 -5.42 -0.50 11.78
C GLY A 371 -5.80 -0.49 10.30
N LEU A 372 -6.45 0.60 9.88
CA LEU A 372 -7.06 0.73 8.55
C LEU A 372 -6.01 0.81 7.45
N HIS A 373 -4.91 1.55 7.66
CA HIS A 373 -3.81 1.62 6.69
C HIS A 373 -3.16 0.25 6.52
N CYS A 374 -2.85 -0.45 7.61
CA CYS A 374 -2.28 -1.78 7.53
C CYS A 374 -3.15 -2.73 6.69
N ALA A 375 -4.48 -2.60 6.78
CA ALA A 375 -5.44 -3.42 6.04
C ALA A 375 -5.62 -3.05 4.55
N THR A 376 -4.88 -2.04 4.06
CA THR A 376 -5.10 -1.42 2.75
C THR A 376 -3.80 -1.33 1.96
N LEU A 377 -3.76 -1.88 0.75
CA LEU A 377 -2.72 -1.54 -0.21
C LEU A 377 -3.27 -0.46 -1.14
N GLU A 378 -2.73 0.75 -1.05
CA GLU A 378 -3.09 1.83 -1.95
C GLU A 378 -2.47 1.59 -3.33
N LEU A 379 -3.28 1.64 -4.38
CA LEU A 379 -2.86 1.36 -5.76
C LEU A 379 -2.82 2.61 -6.64
N VAL A 380 -3.80 3.50 -6.45
CA VAL A 380 -3.94 4.72 -7.25
C VAL A 380 -4.43 5.88 -6.39
N ARG A 381 -3.72 7.01 -6.46
CA ARG A 381 -4.15 8.34 -6.00
C ARG A 381 -4.12 9.34 -7.15
N ASP A 382 -4.95 10.38 -7.05
CA ASP A 382 -4.77 11.56 -7.89
C ASP A 382 -3.39 12.16 -7.63
N GLN A 383 -2.57 12.25 -8.67
CA GLN A 383 -1.30 12.96 -8.62
C GLN A 383 -1.54 14.45 -8.87
N PRO A 384 -0.76 15.36 -8.26
CA PRO A 384 -0.84 16.77 -8.61
C PRO A 384 -0.40 17.00 -10.06
N ASP A 385 -1.05 17.97 -10.71
CA ASP A 385 -0.77 18.39 -12.09
C ASP A 385 0.65 18.94 -12.29
#